data_AF-A0A383DQ61-F1
#
_entry.id   AF-A0A383DQ61-F1
#
_cell.length_a   1.000
_cell.length_b   1.000
_cell.length_c   1.000
_cell.angle_alpha   90.00
_cell.angle_beta   90.00
_cell.angle_gamma   90.00
#
_symmetry.space_group_name_H-M   'P 1'
#
loop_
_entity.id
_entity.type
_entity.pdbx_description
1 polymer ?
#
loop_
_entity_poly.entity_id
_entity_poly.type
_entity_poly.pdbx_seq_one_letter_code
_entity_poly.pdbx_strand_id
1 'polypeptide(L)'
;MRPLYFVFLASLALVFIQPGSGFARESAVNWEAIGKEYSEGVLPLLQRYCLKCHSTEKSKGELDLERFLELAQVRGDLKPWQKLIHQLVNDEMPPKKSPQLSAAQERRLLAWVDSLLAGEARERAGDPGRVILRRLNNTEYDNTVRHLTGLDL
;
A
#
# COMPACT_ATOMS: atom_id res chain seq x y z
N MET A 1 -72.43 -9.93 -35.69
CA MET A 1 -72.25 -8.65 -34.93
C MET A 1 -70.98 -8.79 -34.10
N ARG A 2 -69.95 -7.96 -34.35
CA ARG A 2 -68.61 -7.94 -33.68
C ARG A 2 -68.65 -6.86 -32.57
N PRO A 3 -67.90 -6.98 -31.45
CA PRO A 3 -66.44 -6.69 -31.43
C PRO A 3 -65.65 -7.75 -30.62
N LEU A 4 -64.51 -8.29 -31.05
CA LEU A 4 -63.16 -7.71 -31.15
C LEU A 4 -62.74 -6.84 -29.96
N TYR A 5 -62.11 -7.45 -28.94
CA TYR A 5 -61.11 -6.77 -28.12
C TYR A 5 -59.92 -7.70 -27.86
N PHE A 6 -58.92 -7.53 -28.73
CA PHE A 6 -57.53 -7.89 -28.48
C PHE A 6 -57.06 -7.15 -27.22
N VAL A 7 -56.68 -7.86 -26.17
CA VAL A 7 -55.86 -7.28 -25.10
C VAL A 7 -54.40 -7.37 -25.56
N PHE A 8 -53.99 -6.36 -26.33
CA PHE A 8 -52.59 -6.13 -26.67
C PHE A 8 -51.88 -5.44 -25.49
N LEU A 9 -50.90 -6.14 -24.93
CA LEU A 9 -49.59 -5.66 -24.48
C LEU A 9 -49.46 -4.17 -24.08
N ALA A 10 -49.10 -3.97 -22.81
CA ALA A 10 -48.08 -2.98 -22.45
C ALA A 10 -47.40 -3.42 -21.14
N SER A 11 -46.49 -4.39 -21.22
CA SER A 11 -45.52 -4.62 -20.16
C SER A 11 -44.62 -3.39 -20.10
N LEU A 12 -44.94 -2.46 -19.21
CA LEU A 12 -44.14 -1.28 -18.92
C LEU A 12 -42.85 -1.74 -18.24
N ALA A 13 -41.85 -2.16 -19.03
CA ALA A 13 -40.51 -2.36 -18.52
C ALA A 13 -39.97 -0.99 -18.14
N LEU A 14 -40.01 -0.65 -16.85
CA LEU A 14 -39.24 0.45 -16.28
C LEU A 14 -37.77 0.10 -16.51
N VAL A 15 -37.18 0.62 -17.59
CA VAL A 15 -35.74 0.70 -17.74
C VAL A 15 -35.27 1.70 -16.69
N PHE A 16 -34.89 1.19 -15.52
CA PHE A 16 -34.12 1.96 -14.56
C PHE A 16 -32.80 2.33 -15.23
N ILE A 17 -32.70 3.58 -15.69
CA ILE A 17 -31.44 4.21 -16.06
C ILE A 17 -30.61 4.21 -14.79
N GLN A 18 -29.74 3.21 -14.63
CA GLN A 18 -28.75 3.23 -13.57
C GLN A 18 -27.76 4.35 -13.92
N PRO A 19 -27.57 5.37 -13.07
CA PRO A 19 -26.47 6.29 -13.24
C PRO A 19 -25.20 5.45 -13.23
N GLY A 20 -24.44 5.52 -14.32
CA GLY A 20 -23.17 4.83 -14.45
C GLY A 20 -22.34 5.09 -13.21
N SER A 21 -22.04 4.02 -12.48
CA SER A 21 -21.15 4.04 -11.33
C SER A 21 -19.71 4.20 -11.84
N GLY A 22 -19.44 5.36 -12.42
CA GLY A 22 -18.18 5.74 -13.04
C GLY A 22 -17.38 6.64 -12.13
N PHE A 23 -17.23 6.28 -10.85
CA PHE A 23 -16.15 6.77 -10.01
C PHE A 23 -15.71 5.60 -9.16
N ALA A 24 -14.56 5.01 -9.52
CA ALA A 24 -13.84 4.13 -8.62
C ALA A 24 -13.65 4.90 -7.31
N ARG A 25 -14.30 4.43 -6.24
CA ARG A 25 -14.01 4.91 -4.90
C ARG A 25 -12.60 4.45 -4.59
N GLU A 26 -11.64 5.36 -4.71
CA GLU A 26 -10.28 5.18 -4.18
C GLU A 26 -10.42 4.58 -2.79
N SER A 27 -9.99 3.33 -2.61
CA SER A 27 -10.23 2.64 -1.34
C SER A 27 -9.40 3.32 -0.27
N ALA A 28 -10.06 3.97 0.68
CA ALA A 28 -9.42 4.53 1.86
C ALA A 28 -8.52 3.46 2.53
N VAL A 29 -7.37 3.89 3.03
CA VAL A 29 -6.42 3.00 3.70
C VAL A 29 -7.10 2.36 4.90
N ASN A 30 -7.00 1.04 5.03
CA ASN A 30 -7.56 0.32 6.17
C ASN A 30 -6.58 0.29 7.35
N TRP A 31 -6.58 1.36 8.14
CA TRP A 31 -5.70 1.48 9.31
C TRP A 31 -6.02 0.51 10.44
N GLU A 32 -7.29 0.11 10.58
CA GLU A 32 -7.68 -0.87 11.58
C GLU A 32 -7.02 -2.23 11.31
N ALA A 33 -7.05 -2.69 10.07
CA ALA A 33 -6.39 -3.93 9.67
C ALA A 33 -4.86 -3.86 9.83
N ILE A 34 -4.23 -2.74 9.44
CA ILE A 34 -2.78 -2.53 9.60
C ILE A 34 -2.40 -2.51 11.09
N GLY A 35 -3.21 -1.87 11.93
CA GLY A 35 -2.98 -1.81 13.37
C GLY A 35 -3.17 -3.15 14.07
N LYS A 36 -4.19 -3.91 13.67
CA LYS A 36 -4.40 -5.28 14.17
C LYS A 36 -3.26 -6.21 13.77
N GLU A 37 -2.82 -6.15 12.51
CA GLU A 37 -1.68 -6.93 12.05
C GLU A 37 -0.38 -6.50 12.76
N TYR A 38 -0.25 -5.22 13.12
CA TYR A 38 0.88 -4.75 13.92
C TYR A 38 0.93 -5.42 15.29
N SER A 39 -0.17 -5.35 16.04
CA SER A 39 -0.21 -5.86 17.42
C SER A 39 -0.17 -7.38 17.49
N GLU A 40 -0.87 -8.08 16.60
CA GLU A 40 -0.98 -9.55 16.62
C GLU A 40 0.14 -10.26 15.86
N GLY A 41 0.67 -9.62 14.82
CA GLY A 41 1.63 -10.24 13.89
C GLY A 41 3.04 -9.71 14.02
N VAL A 42 3.22 -8.40 13.92
CA VAL A 42 4.53 -7.77 13.78
C VAL A 42 5.23 -7.55 15.11
N LEU A 43 4.54 -6.97 16.09
CA LEU A 43 5.10 -6.64 17.39
C LEU A 43 5.72 -7.88 18.08
N PRO A 44 5.10 -9.08 18.08
CA PRO A 44 5.74 -10.28 18.62
C PRO A 44 7.02 -10.69 17.88
N LEU A 45 7.10 -10.46 16.56
CA LEU A 45 8.33 -10.73 15.79
C LEU A 45 9.44 -9.75 16.17
N LEU A 46 9.11 -8.46 16.32
CA LEU A 46 10.08 -7.45 16.77
C LEU A 46 10.60 -7.78 18.17
N GLN A 47 9.72 -8.14 19.09
CA GLN A 47 10.07 -8.55 20.45
C GLN A 47 11.02 -9.75 20.46
N ARG A 48 10.77 -10.74 19.60
CA ARG A 48 11.55 -11.97 19.57
C ARG A 48 12.91 -11.82 18.87
N TYR A 49 12.95 -11.10 17.75
CA TYR A 49 14.10 -11.11 16.84
C TYR A 49 14.90 -9.79 16.84
N CYS A 50 14.29 -8.66 17.21
CA CYS A 50 14.90 -7.34 17.07
C CYS A 50 15.30 -6.71 18.42
N LEU A 51 14.45 -6.80 19.45
CA LEU A 51 14.66 -6.09 20.72
C LEU A 51 15.89 -6.55 21.52
N LYS A 52 16.48 -7.70 21.20
CA LYS A 52 17.76 -8.11 21.82
C LYS A 52 18.92 -7.16 21.49
N CYS A 53 18.83 -6.44 20.36
CA CYS A 53 19.87 -5.54 19.86
C CYS A 53 19.41 -4.11 19.59
N HIS A 54 18.09 -3.86 19.53
CA HIS A 54 17.48 -2.56 19.23
C HIS A 54 16.42 -2.21 20.27
N SER A 55 16.83 -2.11 21.53
CA SER A 55 16.01 -1.73 22.68
C SER A 55 16.53 -0.46 23.35
N THR A 56 15.79 0.04 24.36
CA THR A 56 16.21 1.17 25.19
C THR A 56 17.55 0.88 25.87
N GLU A 57 17.73 -0.34 26.38
CA GLU A 57 18.96 -0.78 27.03
C GLU A 57 20.11 -0.98 26.02
N LYS A 58 19.80 -1.52 24.83
CA LYS A 58 20.78 -1.85 23.79
C LYS A 58 20.33 -1.26 22.47
N SER A 59 20.82 -0.06 22.17
CA SER A 59 20.48 0.69 20.97
C SER A 59 21.57 0.56 19.89
N LYS A 60 21.74 -0.63 19.30
CA LYS A 60 22.70 -0.79 18.19
C LYS A 60 22.22 0.03 16.98
N GLY A 61 23.15 0.76 16.37
CA GLY A 61 22.83 1.65 15.26
C GLY A 61 21.89 2.78 15.63
N GLU A 62 21.88 3.19 16.92
CA GLU A 62 21.06 4.28 17.44
C GLU A 62 19.55 4.07 17.22
N LEU A 63 19.14 2.80 17.18
CA LEU A 63 17.76 2.39 16.98
C LEU A 63 17.22 1.73 18.25
N ASP A 64 16.21 2.36 18.82
CA ASP A 64 15.35 1.78 19.85
C ASP A 64 13.96 1.51 19.26
N LEU A 65 13.56 0.23 19.26
CA LEU A 65 12.26 -0.22 18.79
C LEU A 65 11.22 -0.37 19.91
N GLU A 66 11.60 -0.30 21.20
CA GLU A 66 10.67 -0.44 22.33
C GLU A 66 9.68 0.73 22.42
N ARG A 67 10.04 1.90 21.89
CA ARG A 67 9.14 3.05 21.80
C ARG A 67 7.95 2.85 20.84
N PHE A 68 7.96 1.82 20.00
CA PHE A 68 6.89 1.55 19.04
C PHE A 68 5.91 0.50 19.58
N LEU A 69 5.10 0.86 20.57
CA LEU A 69 4.13 -0.09 21.14
C LEU A 69 2.82 -0.16 20.36
N GLU A 70 2.38 0.96 19.78
CA GLU A 70 1.15 1.05 19.00
C GLU A 70 1.46 1.57 17.59
N LEU A 71 0.49 1.37 16.69
CA LEU A 71 0.58 1.87 15.32
C LEU A 71 0.77 3.40 15.28
N ALA A 72 0.24 4.15 16.26
CA ALA A 72 0.38 5.60 16.31
C ALA A 72 1.85 6.04 16.42
N GLN A 73 2.68 5.39 17.25
CA GLN A 73 4.10 5.71 17.33
C GLN A 73 4.84 5.34 16.05
N VAL A 74 4.48 4.20 15.44
CA VAL A 74 5.04 3.74 14.15
C VAL A 74 4.83 4.81 13.09
N ARG A 75 3.59 5.29 12.95
CA ARG A 75 3.22 6.32 11.97
C ARG A 75 3.88 7.67 12.24
N GLY A 76 4.15 7.97 13.51
CA GLY A 76 4.88 9.16 13.94
C GLY A 76 6.34 9.21 13.48
N ASP A 77 6.97 8.07 13.20
CA ASP A 77 8.35 8.00 12.70
C ASP A 77 8.56 6.83 11.73
N LEU A 78 8.50 7.15 10.43
CA LEU A 78 8.59 6.16 9.35
C LEU A 78 10.02 5.74 8.99
N LYS A 79 11.04 6.50 9.44
CA LYS A 79 12.43 6.29 9.00
C LYS A 79 12.96 4.90 9.38
N PRO A 80 12.74 4.38 10.60
CA PRO A 80 13.18 3.03 10.96
C PRO A 80 12.56 1.96 10.07
N TRP A 81 11.29 2.10 9.71
CA TRP A 81 10.54 1.12 8.92
C TRP A 81 11.00 1.09 7.46
N GLN A 82 11.32 2.25 6.88
CA GLN A 82 11.97 2.32 5.56
C GLN A 82 13.33 1.60 5.56
N LYS A 83 14.14 1.81 6.61
CA LYS A 83 15.44 1.13 6.73
C LYS A 83 15.30 -0.37 6.95
N LEU A 84 14.28 -0.80 7.69
CA LEU A 84 14.02 -2.21 7.99
C LEU A 84 13.89 -3.05 6.72
N ILE A 85 13.21 -2.54 5.68
CA ILE A 85 13.09 -3.23 4.39
C ILE A 85 14.48 -3.59 3.84
N HIS A 86 15.39 -2.61 3.77
CA HIS A 86 16.74 -2.85 3.26
C HIS A 86 17.51 -3.86 4.11
N GLN A 87 17.37 -3.77 5.44
CA GLN A 87 18.07 -4.66 6.37
C GLN A 87 17.61 -6.11 6.27
N LEU A 88 16.32 -6.35 6.03
CA LEU A 88 15.79 -7.70 5.83
C LEU A 88 16.10 -8.24 4.43
N VAL A 89 15.85 -7.45 3.39
CA VAL A 89 16.05 -7.88 1.98
C VAL A 89 17.50 -8.21 1.68
N ASN A 90 18.45 -7.56 2.36
CA ASN A 90 19.88 -7.82 2.19
C ASN A 90 20.42 -8.93 3.14
N ASP A 91 19.56 -9.59 3.92
CA ASP A 91 19.95 -10.55 4.95
C ASP A 91 20.98 -10.00 5.98
N GLU A 92 21.00 -8.68 6.16
CA GLU A 92 21.90 -8.01 7.12
C GLU A 92 21.37 -8.16 8.55
N MET A 93 20.05 -8.20 8.70
CA MET A 93 19.37 -8.40 9.97
C MET A 93 18.34 -9.54 9.88
N PRO A 94 18.24 -10.38 10.92
CA PRO A 94 19.06 -10.40 12.13
C PRO A 94 20.50 -10.90 11.88
N PRO A 95 21.51 -10.48 12.67
CA PRO A 95 22.89 -10.93 12.47
C PRO A 95 23.03 -12.47 12.50
N LYS A 96 23.98 -13.03 11.76
CA LYS A 96 24.16 -14.50 11.64
C LYS A 96 24.24 -15.28 12.96
N LYS A 97 24.66 -14.65 14.06
CA LYS A 97 24.77 -15.26 15.40
C LYS A 97 23.51 -15.11 16.27
N SER A 98 22.45 -14.49 15.77
CA SER A 98 21.15 -14.36 16.45
C SER A 98 20.08 -15.24 15.82
N PRO A 99 18.97 -15.54 16.54
CA PRO A 99 17.81 -16.22 15.95
C PRO A 99 17.35 -15.52 14.68
N GLN A 100 17.12 -16.30 13.62
CA GLN A 100 16.69 -15.83 12.32
C GLN A 100 15.18 -15.91 12.17
N LEU A 101 14.61 -15.04 11.34
CA LEU A 101 13.22 -15.19 10.92
C LEU A 101 13.12 -16.37 9.96
N SER A 102 11.98 -17.07 9.99
CA SER A 102 11.62 -17.93 8.87
C SER A 102 11.20 -17.07 7.67
N ALA A 103 11.33 -17.60 6.46
CA ALA A 103 10.92 -16.89 5.24
C ALA A 103 9.43 -16.43 5.28
N ALA A 104 8.57 -17.15 5.99
CA ALA A 104 7.17 -16.75 6.17
C ALA A 104 7.03 -15.54 7.10
N GLN A 105 7.80 -15.48 8.18
CA GLN A 105 7.81 -14.36 9.13
C GLN A 105 8.43 -13.11 8.51
N GLU A 106 9.50 -13.27 7.74
CA GLU A 106 10.13 -12.19 7.00
C GLU A 106 9.18 -11.58 5.97
N ARG A 107 8.54 -12.42 5.13
CA ARG A 107 7.52 -11.96 4.18
C ARG A 107 6.36 -11.24 4.87
N ARG A 108 5.92 -11.75 6.03
CA ARG A 108 4.85 -11.12 6.82
C ARG A 108 5.25 -9.73 7.29
N LEU A 109 6.46 -9.58 7.83
CA LEU A 109 7.00 -8.31 8.29
C LEU A 109 7.17 -7.31 7.13
N LEU A 110 7.74 -7.75 6.00
CA LEU A 110 7.90 -6.92 4.80
C LEU A 110 6.55 -6.46 4.23
N ALA A 111 5.58 -7.37 4.11
CA ALA A 111 4.25 -7.04 3.61
C ALA A 111 3.51 -6.03 4.49
N TRP A 112 3.66 -6.12 5.81
CA TRP A 112 3.10 -5.14 6.73
C TRP A 112 3.76 -3.77 6.59
N VAL A 113 5.10 -3.71 6.52
CA VAL A 113 5.81 -2.43 6.34
C VAL A 113 5.44 -1.78 5.01
N ASP A 114 5.33 -2.57 3.94
CA ASP A 114 4.89 -2.07 2.63
C ASP A 114 3.47 -1.48 2.71
N SER A 115 2.54 -2.19 3.37
CA SER A 115 1.18 -1.71 3.59
C SER A 115 1.13 -0.41 4.40
N LEU A 116 1.94 -0.30 5.45
CA LEU A 116 2.10 0.92 6.25
C LEU A 116 2.61 2.09 5.40
N LEU A 117 3.71 1.89 4.67
CA LEU A 117 4.35 2.95 3.89
C LEU A 117 3.48 3.39 2.71
N ALA A 118 2.82 2.43 2.03
CA ALA A 118 1.86 2.74 0.98
C ALA A 118 0.65 3.51 1.53
N GLY A 119 0.16 3.13 2.71
CA GLY A 119 -0.92 3.84 3.40
C GLY A 119 -0.56 5.29 3.73
N GLU A 120 0.62 5.50 4.33
CA GLU A 120 1.14 6.82 4.66
C GLU A 120 1.40 7.67 3.42
N ALA A 121 1.94 7.06 2.36
CA ALA A 121 2.15 7.74 1.09
C ALA A 121 0.82 8.24 0.50
N ARG A 122 -0.25 7.44 0.54
CA ARG A 122 -1.58 7.88 0.08
C ARG A 122 -2.14 9.03 0.89
N GLU A 123 -2.04 8.98 2.22
CA GLU A 123 -2.55 10.08 3.06
C GLU A 123 -1.73 11.37 2.89
N ARG A 124 -0.41 11.25 2.64
CA ARG A 124 0.49 12.40 2.47
C ARG A 124 0.59 12.91 1.04
N ALA A 125 0.16 12.15 0.03
CA ALA A 125 0.25 12.53 -1.38
C ALA A 125 -0.49 13.85 -1.68
N GLY A 126 -1.51 14.17 -0.87
CA GLY A 126 -2.40 15.30 -1.12
C GLY A 126 -3.22 15.10 -2.40
N ASP A 127 -4.06 16.08 -2.72
CA ASP A 127 -4.67 16.16 -4.04
C ASP A 127 -3.66 16.85 -4.97
N PRO A 128 -3.11 16.18 -6.01
CA PRO A 128 -2.28 16.86 -7.01
C PRO A 128 -3.10 17.88 -7.83
N GLY A 129 -4.42 17.92 -7.64
CA GLY A 129 -5.36 18.72 -8.37
C GLY A 129 -5.52 18.19 -9.79
N ARG A 130 -6.00 19.06 -10.68
CA ARG A 130 -6.07 18.73 -12.11
C ARG A 130 -4.67 18.67 -12.71
N VAL A 131 -4.12 17.46 -12.81
CA VAL A 131 -2.87 17.22 -13.54
C VAL A 131 -3.12 17.48 -15.03
N ILE A 132 -2.71 18.64 -15.52
CA ILE A 132 -2.71 18.94 -16.95
C ILE A 132 -1.49 18.24 -17.54
N LEU A 133 -1.70 17.36 -18.52
CA LEU A 133 -0.61 16.78 -19.29
C LEU A 133 0.20 17.90 -19.93
N ARG A 134 1.46 18.06 -19.51
CA ARG A 134 2.38 18.97 -20.18
C ARG A 134 2.72 18.40 -21.55
N ARG A 135 2.93 19.28 -22.54
CA ARG A 135 3.51 18.87 -23.82
C ARG A 135 4.91 18.32 -23.56
N LEU A 136 5.22 17.17 -24.14
CA LEU A 136 6.58 16.62 -24.15
C LEU A 136 7.50 17.58 -24.90
N ASN A 137 8.70 17.81 -24.37
CA ASN A 137 9.74 18.44 -25.19
C ASN A 137 10.24 17.44 -26.26
N ASN A 138 11.03 17.90 -27.23
CA ASN A 138 11.49 17.05 -28.33
C ASN A 138 12.26 15.82 -27.81
N THR A 139 13.17 16.00 -26.86
CA THR A 139 13.94 14.89 -26.26
C THR A 139 13.03 13.86 -25.57
N GLU A 140 12.00 14.31 -24.85
CA GLU A 140 11.03 13.44 -24.21
C GLU A 140 10.16 12.70 -25.22
N TYR A 141 9.79 13.36 -26.32
CA TYR A 141 9.05 12.75 -27.43
C TYR A 141 9.89 11.67 -28.11
N ASP A 142 11.12 11.98 -28.50
CA ASP A 142 12.03 11.03 -29.17
C ASP A 142 12.32 9.82 -28.28
N ASN A 143 12.59 10.04 -27.00
CA ASN A 143 12.78 8.95 -26.03
C ASN A 143 11.52 8.09 -25.88
N THR A 144 10.33 8.71 -25.89
CA THR A 144 9.06 7.97 -25.80
C THR A 144 8.82 7.13 -27.05
N VAL A 145 9.04 7.69 -28.25
CA VAL A 145 8.92 6.95 -29.52
C VAL A 145 9.94 5.81 -29.57
N ARG A 146 11.20 6.06 -29.20
CA ARG A 146 12.24 5.02 -29.13
C ARG A 146 11.88 3.93 -28.13
N HIS A 147 11.37 4.28 -26.95
CA HIS A 147 11.02 3.29 -25.93
C HIS A 147 9.82 2.42 -26.33
N LEU A 148 8.80 3.00 -26.94
CA LEU A 148 7.57 2.28 -27.30
C LEU A 148 7.69 1.51 -28.63
N THR A 149 8.50 2.00 -29.57
CA THR A 149 8.54 1.46 -30.94
C THR A 149 9.91 0.96 -31.38
N GLY A 150 10.98 1.31 -30.66
CA GLY A 150 12.35 1.05 -31.06
C GLY A 150 12.89 1.95 -32.18
N LEU A 151 12.08 2.89 -32.69
CA LEU A 151 12.47 3.81 -33.76
C LEU A 151 13.22 5.02 -33.19
N ASP A 152 14.31 5.39 -33.85
CA ASP A 152 15.09 6.59 -33.54
C ASP A 152 14.67 7.73 -34.47
N LEU A 153 14.28 8.88 -33.90
CA LEU A 153 13.78 10.06 -34.63
C LEU A 153 14.87 11.13 -34.79
#